data_AF-A0A820QVQ9-F1
#
_entry.id   AF-A0A820QVQ9-F1
#
_cell.length_a   1.000
_cell.length_b   1.000
_cell.length_c   1.000
_cell.angle_alpha   90.00
_cell.angle_beta   90.00
_cell.angle_gamma   90.00
#
_symmetry.space_group_name_H-M   'P 1'
#
loop_
_entity.id
_entity.type
_entity.pdbx_description
1 polymer ?
#
loop_
_entity_poly.entity_id
_entity_poly.type
_entity_poly.pdbx_seq_one_letter_code
_entity_poly.pdbx_strand_id
1 'polypeptide(L)'
;IQQEYIDHGIVSPLTRYILVPIKKEKIRPYYTEYQYDIYEKTKLIASIISTDNQKLAVSTVVYSHSDNLFAFIHNFDIYIYNITRKTSYRITSDGNRNTIHNGFVEWIYECKIKNQI
;
A
#
# COMPACT_ATOMS: atom_id res chain seq x y z
N ILE A 1 -26.90 9.19 -6.12
CA ILE A 1 -25.54 9.42 -5.58
C ILE A 1 -25.05 8.05 -5.14
N GLN A 2 -24.16 7.44 -5.93
CA GLN A 2 -23.57 6.15 -5.56
C GLN A 2 -22.63 6.42 -4.40
N GLN A 3 -22.93 5.86 -3.23
CA GLN A 3 -22.06 5.95 -2.06
C GLN A 3 -20.89 5.02 -2.34
N GLU A 4 -19.77 5.57 -2.82
CA GLU A 4 -18.52 4.82 -2.92
C GLU A 4 -18.16 4.34 -1.52
N TYR A 5 -18.09 3.02 -1.36
CA TYR A 5 -17.63 2.40 -0.13
C TYR A 5 -16.13 2.65 -0.02
N ILE A 6 -15.77 3.72 0.68
CA ILE A 6 -14.38 4.02 1.01
C ILE A 6 -13.98 3.03 2.12
N ASP A 7 -13.13 2.06 1.78
CA ASP A 7 -12.48 1.21 2.79
C ASP A 7 -11.76 2.11 3.82
N HIS A 8 -11.62 1.64 5.06
CA HIS A 8 -11.03 2.45 6.13
C HIS A 8 -9.65 3.02 5.73
N GLY A 9 -9.49 4.34 5.90
CA GLY A 9 -8.21 5.02 5.68
C GLY A 9 -7.16 4.64 6.73
N ILE A 10 -5.89 4.74 6.37
CA ILE A 10 -4.75 4.47 7.27
C ILE A 10 -4.25 5.81 7.81
N VAL A 11 -4.40 6.02 9.10
CA VAL A 11 -3.92 7.22 9.79
C VAL A 11 -2.46 7.03 10.20
N SER A 12 -1.63 8.05 9.99
CA SER A 12 -0.24 8.05 10.41
C SER A 12 -0.10 8.08 11.94
N PRO A 13 0.96 7.50 12.53
CA PRO A 13 1.17 7.46 13.99
C PRO A 13 1.02 8.80 14.73
N LEU A 14 1.52 9.92 14.18
CA LEU A 14 1.39 11.26 14.75
C LEU A 14 0.17 12.01 14.20
N THR A 15 -0.75 11.33 13.50
CA THR A 15 -2.03 11.85 12.99
C THR A 15 -1.91 13.01 11.99
N ARG A 16 -0.73 13.19 11.39
CA ARG A 16 -0.48 14.27 10.43
C ARG A 16 -1.00 13.94 9.04
N TYR A 17 -0.94 12.68 8.65
CA TYR A 17 -1.29 12.20 7.33
C TYR A 17 -2.31 11.07 7.39
N ILE A 18 -3.13 10.99 6.34
CA ILE A 18 -4.08 9.89 6.15
C ILE A 18 -3.92 9.37 4.72
N LEU A 19 -3.77 8.06 4.57
CA LEU A 19 -3.90 7.38 3.29
C LEU A 19 -5.36 6.99 3.11
N VAL A 20 -5.98 7.53 2.08
CA VAL A 20 -7.37 7.24 1.74
C VAL A 20 -7.38 6.31 0.52
N PRO A 21 -7.93 5.08 0.64
CA PRO A 21 -8.05 4.20 -0.51
C PRO A 21 -9.11 4.76 -1.46
N ILE A 22 -8.75 4.90 -2.73
CA ILE A 22 -9.66 5.42 -3.77
C ILE A 22 -10.09 4.34 -4.76
N LYS A 23 -9.33 3.24 -4.84
CA LYS A 23 -9.64 2.08 -5.65
C LYS A 23 -9.18 0.84 -4.91
N LYS A 24 -10.00 -0.20 -4.95
CA LYS A 24 -9.75 -1.50 -4.35
C LYS A 24 -9.81 -2.58 -5.42
N GLU A 25 -8.84 -3.47 -5.42
CA GLU A 25 -8.82 -4.65 -6.26
C GLU A 25 -8.54 -5.90 -5.42
N LYS A 26 -9.56 -6.78 -5.34
CA LYS A 26 -9.46 -8.04 -4.60
C LYS A 26 -8.86 -9.10 -5.52
N ILE A 27 -7.61 -9.49 -5.26
CA ILE A 27 -6.88 -10.45 -6.10
C ILE A 27 -6.99 -11.87 -5.51
N ARG A 28 -6.91 -12.00 -4.18
CA ARG A 28 -7.11 -13.26 -3.46
C ARG A 28 -7.92 -13.00 -2.17
N PRO A 29 -8.56 -14.01 -1.57
CA PRO A 29 -9.27 -13.90 -0.29
C PRO A 29 -8.62 -13.04 0.80
N TYR A 30 -7.29 -13.03 0.92
CA TYR A 30 -6.60 -12.20 1.90
C TYR A 30 -5.55 -11.25 1.29
N TYR A 31 -5.40 -11.25 -0.04
CA TYR A 31 -4.52 -10.33 -0.77
C TYR A 31 -5.35 -9.34 -1.58
N THR A 32 -5.25 -8.06 -1.22
CA THR A 32 -6.00 -6.96 -1.83
C THR A 32 -5.02 -5.84 -2.13
N GLU A 33 -5.15 -5.25 -3.30
CA GLU A 33 -4.37 -4.09 -3.70
C GLU A 33 -5.27 -2.85 -3.73
N TYR A 34 -4.66 -1.71 -3.45
CA TYR A 34 -5.33 -0.43 -3.34
C TYR A 34 -4.54 0.65 -4.06
N GLN A 35 -5.24 1.62 -4.63
CA GLN A 35 -4.66 2.91 -4.96
C GLN A 35 -4.98 3.88 -3.82
N TYR A 36 -4.00 4.70 -3.42
CA TYR A 36 -4.13 5.62 -2.30
C TYR A 36 -3.87 7.07 -2.71
N ASP A 37 -4.69 7.94 -2.13
CA ASP A 37 -4.43 9.37 -2.04
C ASP A 37 -3.95 9.71 -0.63
N ILE A 38 -3.02 10.67 -0.54
CA ILE A 38 -2.37 11.11 0.69
C ILE A 38 -2.91 12.48 1.06
N TYR A 39 -3.52 12.56 2.23
CA TYR A 39 -4.10 13.79 2.76
C TYR A 39 -3.31 14.29 3.96
N GLU A 40 -3.16 15.60 4.04
CA GLU A 40 -2.82 16.33 5.27
C GLU A 40 -4.08 17.08 5.70
N LYS A 41 -4.70 16.65 6.81
CA LYS A 41 -6.05 17.10 7.21
C LYS A 41 -7.06 16.86 6.07
N THR A 42 -7.59 17.92 5.47
CA THR A 42 -8.56 17.86 4.36
C THR A 42 -7.91 18.15 2.99
N LYS A 43 -6.60 18.40 2.95
CA LYS A 43 -5.89 18.77 1.73
C LYS A 43 -5.24 17.55 1.10
N LEU A 44 -5.58 17.26 -0.15
CA LEU A 44 -4.85 16.29 -0.98
C LEU A 44 -3.44 16.84 -1.24
N ILE A 45 -2.42 16.10 -0.81
CA ILE A 45 -1.01 16.54 -0.99
C ILE A 45 -0.25 15.70 -2.02
N ALA A 46 -0.64 14.45 -2.22
CA ALA A 46 -0.01 13.51 -3.16
C ALA A 46 -0.88 12.27 -3.37
N SER A 47 -0.49 11.46 -4.35
CA SER A 47 -0.95 10.08 -4.53
C SER A 47 0.29 9.18 -4.63
N ILE A 48 0.13 7.88 -4.39
CA ILE A 48 1.21 6.92 -4.68
C ILE A 48 1.25 6.69 -6.19
N ILE A 49 2.30 7.18 -6.86
CA ILE A 49 2.42 7.15 -8.31
C ILE A 49 3.73 6.52 -8.78
N SER A 50 3.72 5.96 -9.98
CA SER A 50 4.90 5.51 -10.73
C SER A 50 5.58 6.68 -11.45
N THR A 51 6.73 6.39 -12.08
CA THR A 51 7.53 7.33 -12.86
C THR A 51 6.81 7.90 -14.09
N ASP A 52 5.79 7.20 -14.59
CA ASP A 52 4.92 7.62 -15.71
C ASP A 52 3.64 8.33 -15.22
N ASN A 53 3.61 8.79 -13.96
CA ASN A 53 2.50 9.48 -13.30
C ASN A 53 1.20 8.67 -13.19
N GLN A 54 1.26 7.34 -13.27
CA GLN A 54 0.11 6.47 -13.01
C GLN A 54 -0.02 6.16 -11.52
N LYS A 55 -1.25 6.08 -11.00
CA LYS A 55 -1.47 5.66 -9.61
C LYS A 55 -1.16 4.17 -9.45
N LEU A 56 -0.29 3.86 -8.50
CA LEU A 56 0.12 2.49 -8.23
C LEU A 56 -0.93 1.75 -7.41
N ALA A 57 -1.25 0.54 -7.83
CA ALA A 57 -1.92 -0.45 -6.99
C ALA A 57 -0.88 -1.07 -6.05
N VAL A 58 -1.12 -0.97 -4.74
CA VAL A 58 -0.17 -1.38 -3.69
C VAL A 58 -0.87 -2.20 -2.61
N SER A 59 -0.10 -3.03 -1.91
CA SER A 59 -0.56 -3.81 -0.76
C SER A 59 0.36 -3.59 0.45
N THR A 60 -0.07 -4.10 1.62
CA THR A 60 0.70 -4.10 2.87
C THR A 60 1.35 -2.75 3.19
N VAL A 61 0.49 -1.72 3.36
CA VAL A 61 0.97 -0.37 3.63
C VAL A 61 1.12 -0.16 5.13
N VAL A 62 2.31 0.28 5.55
CA VAL A 62 2.63 0.49 6.97
C VAL A 62 3.45 1.77 7.15
N TYR A 63 2.95 2.67 7.99
CA TYR A 63 3.66 3.90 8.33
C TYR A 63 4.91 3.64 9.18
N SER A 64 5.93 4.47 8.98
CA SER A 64 7.02 4.64 9.95
C SER A 64 6.52 5.42 11.17
N HIS A 65 7.15 5.21 12.32
CA HIS A 65 6.89 5.96 13.55
C HIS A 65 7.08 7.49 13.43
N SER A 66 7.78 7.95 12.39
CA SER A 66 8.08 9.37 12.16
C SER A 66 7.05 10.10 11.31
N ASP A 67 6.01 9.42 10.82
CA ASP A 67 4.98 9.90 9.87
C ASP A 67 5.49 10.31 8.48
N ASN A 68 6.77 10.61 8.29
CA ASN A 68 7.29 11.12 7.02
C ASN A 68 7.46 10.04 5.95
N LEU A 69 7.48 8.78 6.37
CA LEU A 69 7.70 7.61 5.52
C LEU A 69 6.62 6.55 5.76
N PHE A 70 6.33 5.77 4.72
CA PHE A 70 5.63 4.49 4.85
C PHE A 70 6.21 3.47 3.89
N ALA A 71 6.17 2.19 4.28
CA ALA A 71 6.48 1.07 3.41
C ALA A 71 5.22 0.58 2.72
N PHE A 72 5.36 0.07 1.50
CA PHE A 72 4.30 -0.57 0.75
C PHE A 72 4.88 -1.62 -0.19
N ILE A 73 4.03 -2.52 -0.67
CA ILE A 73 4.39 -3.55 -1.64
C ILE A 73 3.76 -3.22 -2.97
N HIS A 74 4.56 -3.25 -4.03
CA HIS A 74 4.10 -3.10 -5.40
C HIS A 74 4.86 -4.08 -6.30
N ASN A 75 4.16 -4.80 -7.17
CA ASN A 75 4.76 -5.79 -8.05
C ASN A 75 5.73 -6.75 -7.32
N PHE A 76 5.31 -7.26 -6.16
CA PHE A 76 6.06 -8.22 -5.36
C PHE A 76 7.37 -7.69 -4.74
N ASP A 77 7.60 -6.38 -4.82
CA ASP A 77 8.74 -5.73 -4.20
C ASP A 77 8.33 -4.75 -3.12
N ILE A 78 9.25 -4.56 -2.17
CA ILE A 78 9.10 -3.61 -1.08
C ILE A 78 9.59 -2.24 -1.55
N TYR A 79 8.80 -1.22 -1.27
CA TYR A 79 9.12 0.18 -1.51
C TYR A 79 8.96 0.99 -0.22
N ILE A 80 9.68 2.10 -0.13
CA ILE A 80 9.47 3.14 0.87
C ILE A 80 9.04 4.41 0.14
N TYR A 81 7.92 4.99 0.55
CA TYR A 81 7.49 6.32 0.13
C TYR A 81 7.98 7.37 1.12
N ASN A 82 8.51 8.48 0.62
CA ASN A 82 8.79 9.67 1.39
C ASN A 82 7.76 10.75 1.07
N ILE A 83 6.93 11.11 2.06
CA ILE A 83 5.81 12.04 1.89
C ILE A 83 6.30 13.45 1.61
N THR A 84 7.32 13.91 2.32
CA THR A 84 7.88 15.26 2.16
C THR A 84 8.49 15.45 0.78
N ARG A 85 9.21 14.44 0.28
CA ARG A 85 9.87 14.46 -1.03
C ARG A 85 8.94 14.07 -2.17
N LYS A 86 7.79 13.45 -1.86
CA LYS A 86 6.83 12.88 -2.82
C LYS A 86 7.47 11.86 -3.77
N THR A 87 8.36 11.04 -3.24
CA THR A 87 9.13 10.06 -4.00
C THR A 87 9.10 8.69 -3.36
N SER A 88 9.09 7.65 -4.19
CA SER A 88 9.26 6.25 -3.77
C SER A 88 10.71 5.79 -4.00
N TYR A 89 11.21 4.92 -3.13
CA TYR A 89 12.46 4.19 -3.30
C TYR A 89 12.19 2.69 -3.22
N ARG A 90 12.71 1.93 -4.18
CA ARG A 90 12.59 0.47 -4.24
C ARG A 90 13.67 -0.18 -3.37
N ILE A 91 13.27 -1.09 -2.49
CA ILE A 91 14.16 -1.80 -1.55
C ILE A 91 14.61 -3.14 -2.13
N THR A 92 13.68 -3.91 -2.70
CA THR A 92 13.95 -5.21 -3.32
C THR A 92 13.73 -5.12 -4.83
N SER A 93 14.47 -5.90 -5.62
CA SER A 93 14.37 -5.84 -7.08
C SER A 93 14.17 -7.18 -7.79
N ASP A 94 14.06 -8.25 -7.01
CA ASP A 94 13.93 -9.63 -7.45
C ASP A 94 12.49 -10.15 -7.39
N GLY A 95 11.54 -9.30 -6.98
CA GLY A 95 10.12 -9.62 -6.93
C GLY A 95 9.61 -10.21 -8.24
N ASN A 96 8.93 -11.35 -8.13
CA ASN A 96 8.39 -12.08 -9.26
C ASN A 96 7.11 -12.81 -8.86
N ARG A 97 6.03 -12.54 -9.61
CA ARG A 97 4.66 -13.00 -9.34
C ARG A 97 4.54 -14.48 -8.99
N ASN A 98 5.37 -15.35 -9.56
CA ASN A 98 5.24 -16.80 -9.39
C ASN A 98 6.38 -17.44 -8.60
N THR A 99 7.41 -16.67 -8.19
CA THR A 99 8.61 -17.24 -7.58
C THR A 99 9.08 -16.53 -6.31
N ILE A 100 9.13 -15.19 -6.30
CA ILE A 100 9.71 -14.42 -5.19
C ILE A 100 8.73 -13.33 -4.77
N HIS A 101 8.22 -13.45 -3.54
CA HIS A 101 7.32 -12.47 -2.92
C HIS A 101 8.03 -11.79 -1.75
N ASN A 102 8.28 -10.49 -1.85
CA ASN A 102 8.94 -9.73 -0.79
C ASN A 102 7.90 -9.05 0.12
N GLY A 103 7.97 -9.32 1.43
CA GLY A 103 7.20 -8.59 2.45
C GLY A 103 5.74 -9.03 2.64
N PHE A 104 5.27 -10.06 1.92
CA PHE A 104 3.96 -10.67 2.15
C PHE A 104 4.00 -12.18 1.90
N VAL A 105 3.00 -12.89 2.42
CA VAL A 105 2.94 -14.35 2.41
C VAL A 105 2.21 -14.85 1.15
N GLU A 106 2.74 -15.91 0.52
CA GLU A 106 2.11 -16.58 -0.63
C GLU A 106 0.76 -17.23 -0.23
N TRP A 107 -0.17 -17.38 -1.18
CA TRP A 107 -1.49 -17.98 -0.99
C TRP A 107 -1.47 -19.34 -0.28
N ILE A 108 -0.59 -20.27 -0.68
CA ILE A 108 -0.56 -21.62 -0.13
C ILE A 108 -0.19 -21.56 1.36
N TYR A 109 0.75 -20.69 1.73
CA TYR A 109 1.10 -20.47 3.13
C TYR A 109 0.00 -19.74 3.87
N GLU A 110 -0.60 -18.73 3.24
CA GLU A 110 -1.67 -17.95 3.83
C GLU A 110 -2.91 -18.79 4.16
N CYS A 111 -3.36 -19.64 3.23
CA CYS A 111 -4.49 -20.52 3.44
C CYS A 111 -4.17 -21.68 4.38
N LYS A 112 -2.97 -22.28 4.31
CA LYS A 112 -2.64 -23.44 5.16
C LYS A 112 -2.38 -23.04 6.62
N ILE A 113 -1.70 -21.92 6.86
CA ILE A 113 -1.34 -21.49 8.21
C ILE A 113 -2.58 -20.88 8.90
N LYS A 114 -3.37 -20.05 8.22
CA LYS A 114 -4.54 -19.39 8.85
C LYS A 114 -5.73 -20.34 9.09
N ASN A 115 -5.84 -21.45 8.38
CA ASN A 115 -6.90 -22.44 8.59
C ASN A 115 -6.54 -23.51 9.65
N GLN A 116 -5.37 -23.39 10.30
CA GLN A 116 -4.94 -24.29 11.38
C GLN A 116 -4.99 -23.64 12.77
N ILE A 117 -5.54 -22.42 12.87
CA ILE A 117 -5.72 -21.68 14.12
C ILE A 117 -7.21 -21.47 14.39
#